data_AF-A0AAU3KV69-F1
#
_entry.id   AF-A0AAU3KV69-F1
#
_cell.length_a   1.000
_cell.length_b   1.000
_cell.length_c   1.000
_cell.angle_alpha   90.00
_cell.angle_beta   90.00
_cell.angle_gamma   90.00
#
_symmetry.space_group_name_H-M   'P 1'
#
loop_
_entity.id
_entity.type
_entity.pdbx_description
1 polymer ?
#
loop_
_entity_poly.entity_id
_entity_poly.type
_entity_poly.pdbx_seq_one_letter_code
_entity_poly.pdbx_strand_id
1 'polypeptide(L)'
;MSVYPTPKNFAVDVLRRLSKQQPHASKINRDGFPPGAEAIVVSRSGGICELDSCGVADVLHHRRPRGAGGTSLAWVNQAANAMHLSNECHLRVEGRLPDSSRHVSKVRGWLVSQNGTRTAVDVRVLYRGRWALLTDDGQVNPVKGGPA
;
A
#
# COMPACT_ATOMS: atom_id res chain seq x y z
N MET A 1 64.36 -13.79 -27.96
CA MET A 1 63.56 -12.95 -27.06
C MET A 1 62.24 -12.60 -27.73
N SER A 2 61.14 -13.07 -27.15
CA SER A 2 59.74 -12.94 -27.61
C SER A 2 59.00 -12.04 -26.64
N VAL A 3 58.17 -11.10 -27.12
CA VAL A 3 56.78 -10.90 -26.65
C VAL A 3 56.01 -10.08 -27.70
N TYR A 4 55.19 -10.73 -28.54
CA TYR A 4 54.04 -10.07 -29.17
C TYR A 4 52.76 -10.57 -28.47
N PRO A 5 51.85 -9.69 -28.04
CA PRO A 5 50.62 -10.12 -27.39
C PRO A 5 49.68 -10.80 -28.39
N THR A 6 49.06 -11.91 -27.98
CA THR A 6 48.16 -12.70 -28.81
C THR A 6 46.75 -12.09 -28.89
N PRO A 7 46.06 -12.16 -30.03
CA PRO A 7 44.70 -11.65 -30.19
C PRO A 7 43.71 -12.72 -29.72
N LYS A 8 43.48 -12.84 -28.41
CA LYS A 8 42.51 -13.83 -27.88
C LYS A 8 41.36 -13.28 -27.05
N ASN A 9 41.28 -11.97 -26.78
CA ASN A 9 40.31 -11.48 -25.77
C ASN A 9 39.35 -10.37 -26.21
N PHE A 10 39.43 -9.86 -27.45
CA PHE A 10 38.56 -8.76 -27.87
C PHE A 10 37.07 -9.12 -27.91
N ALA A 11 36.73 -10.31 -28.44
CA ALA A 11 35.33 -10.73 -28.57
C ALA A 11 34.64 -10.97 -27.21
N VAL A 12 35.38 -11.50 -26.21
CA VAL A 12 34.85 -11.78 -24.87
C VAL A 12 34.59 -10.49 -24.10
N ASP A 13 35.48 -9.50 -24.23
CA ASP A 13 35.32 -8.20 -23.58
C ASP A 13 34.18 -7.37 -24.18
N VAL A 14 33.92 -7.48 -25.49
CA VAL A 14 32.79 -6.81 -26.14
C VAL A 14 31.45 -7.42 -25.71
N LEU A 15 31.33 -8.75 -25.70
CA LEU A 15 30.10 -9.44 -25.24
C LEU A 15 29.81 -9.15 -23.76
N ARG A 16 30.85 -9.07 -22.91
CA ARG A 16 30.72 -8.73 -21.49
C ARG A 16 30.30 -7.27 -21.26
N ARG A 17 30.62 -6.35 -22.17
CA ARG A 17 30.16 -4.95 -22.12
C ARG A 17 28.71 -4.80 -22.58
N LEU A 18 28.28 -5.57 -23.58
CA LEU A 18 26.89 -5.57 -24.05
C LEU A 18 25.92 -6.18 -23.01
N SER A 19 26.36 -7.18 -22.24
CA SER A 19 25.57 -7.75 -21.14
C SER A 19 25.30 -6.78 -19.98
N LYS A 20 26.16 -5.77 -19.77
CA LYS A 20 26.03 -4.79 -18.68
C LYS A 20 25.04 -3.66 -18.97
N GLN A 21 24.46 -3.61 -20.16
CA GLN A 21 23.46 -2.62 -20.57
C GLN A 21 22.02 -3.13 -20.50
N GLN A 22 21.80 -4.36 -20.03
CA GLN A 22 20.43 -4.79 -19.76
C GLN A 22 19.88 -3.91 -18.62
N PRO A 23 18.75 -3.20 -18.82
CA PRO A 23 18.14 -2.46 -17.73
C PRO A 23 17.84 -3.46 -16.62
N HIS A 24 18.41 -3.21 -15.44
CA HIS A 24 18.01 -3.93 -14.24
C HIS A 24 16.49 -3.80 -14.15
N ALA A 25 15.79 -4.93 -14.21
CA ALA A 25 14.37 -4.98 -13.90
C ALA A 25 14.17 -4.20 -12.59
N SER A 26 13.34 -3.16 -12.63
CA SER A 26 13.11 -2.28 -11.49
C SER A 26 12.81 -3.16 -10.28
N LYS A 27 13.52 -2.97 -9.16
CA LYS A 27 13.19 -3.65 -7.90
C LYS A 27 11.69 -3.50 -7.67
N ILE A 28 10.95 -4.60 -7.69
CA ILE A 28 9.52 -4.57 -7.35
C ILE A 28 9.45 -3.94 -5.96
N ASN A 29 8.79 -2.78 -5.87
CA ASN A 29 8.60 -2.09 -4.61
C ASN A 29 7.67 -2.97 -3.75
N ARG A 30 8.27 -3.82 -2.91
CA ARG A 30 7.56 -4.71 -1.99
C ARG A 30 6.86 -3.94 -0.86
N ASP A 31 7.15 -2.65 -0.75
CA ASP A 31 6.69 -1.79 0.33
C ASP A 31 5.38 -1.06 -0.01
N GLY A 32 4.87 -1.17 -1.24
CA GLY A 32 3.63 -0.51 -1.70
C GLY A 32 2.44 -1.45 -1.90
N PHE A 33 1.29 -0.85 -2.25
CA PHE A 33 0.20 -1.60 -2.87
C PHE A 33 0.58 -1.94 -4.33
N PRO A 34 0.04 -3.04 -4.91
CA PRO A 34 0.19 -3.30 -6.33
C PRO A 34 -0.49 -2.16 -7.13
N PRO A 35 0.02 -1.82 -8.33
CA PRO A 35 -0.49 -0.68 -9.11
C PRO A 35 -2.00 -0.70 -9.35
N GLY A 36 -2.60 -1.89 -9.52
CA GLY A 36 -4.05 -2.03 -9.68
C GLY A 36 -4.85 -1.61 -8.44
N ALA A 37 -4.43 -2.04 -7.25
CA ALA A 37 -5.10 -1.66 -6.01
C ALA A 37 -4.91 -0.17 -5.70
N GLU A 38 -3.72 0.36 -5.96
CA GLU A 38 -3.44 1.80 -5.86
C GLU A 38 -4.35 2.62 -6.79
N ALA A 39 -4.46 2.26 -8.07
CA ALA A 39 -5.31 2.97 -9.02
C ALA A 39 -6.79 2.97 -8.59
N ILE A 40 -7.30 1.85 -8.10
CA ILE A 40 -8.66 1.73 -7.58
C ILE A 40 -8.89 2.69 -6.40
N VAL A 41 -7.95 2.75 -5.47
CA VAL A 41 -8.07 3.56 -4.25
C VAL A 41 -7.94 5.05 -4.55
N VAL A 42 -7.02 5.43 -5.44
CA VAL A 42 -6.88 6.81 -5.92
C VAL A 42 -8.15 7.25 -6.64
N SER A 43 -8.72 6.40 -7.50
CA SER A 43 -9.99 6.68 -8.17
C SER A 43 -11.15 6.79 -7.18
N ARG A 44 -11.24 5.90 -6.19
CA ARG A 44 -12.26 5.90 -5.14
C ARG A 44 -12.21 7.18 -4.32
N SER A 45 -11.02 7.64 -3.97
CA SER A 45 -10.86 8.84 -3.13
C SER A 45 -11.04 10.13 -3.90
N GLY A 46 -10.81 10.13 -5.22
CA GLY A 46 -10.79 11.34 -6.05
C GLY A 46 -9.70 12.33 -5.62
N GLY A 47 -8.61 11.83 -5.03
CA GLY A 47 -7.52 12.66 -4.49
C GLY A 47 -7.81 13.34 -3.15
N ILE A 48 -8.96 13.06 -2.51
CA ILE A 48 -9.36 13.66 -1.23
C ILE A 48 -9.29 12.63 -0.10
N CYS A 49 -8.85 13.05 1.08
CA CYS A 49 -8.73 12.20 2.27
C CYS A 49 -10.01 11.40 2.54
N GLU A 50 -9.86 10.07 2.69
CA GLU A 50 -10.97 9.14 2.93
C GLU A 50 -11.40 9.08 4.41
N LEU A 51 -10.62 9.67 5.32
CA LEU A 51 -10.96 9.71 6.74
C LEU A 51 -12.13 10.65 7.02
N ASP A 52 -11.97 11.93 6.68
CA ASP A 52 -12.84 13.05 7.06
C ASP A 52 -12.97 14.12 5.96
N SER A 53 -12.37 13.90 4.78
CA SER A 53 -12.31 14.88 3.69
C SER A 53 -11.55 16.17 4.03
N CYS A 54 -10.61 16.15 4.99
CA CYS A 54 -9.90 17.36 5.43
C CYS A 54 -9.00 18.02 4.39
N GLY A 55 -8.70 17.35 3.27
CA GLY A 55 -7.84 17.89 2.22
C GLY A 55 -7.35 16.82 1.25
N VAL A 56 -6.23 17.13 0.58
CA VAL A 56 -5.57 16.24 -0.38
C VAL A 56 -5.11 14.95 0.32
N ALA A 57 -5.28 13.82 -0.38
CA ALA A 57 -4.74 12.55 0.05
C ALA A 57 -3.39 12.29 -0.64
N ASP A 58 -2.36 12.02 0.17
CA ASP A 58 -0.98 11.87 -0.29
C ASP A 58 -0.40 10.49 0.09
N VAL A 59 -1.07 9.75 0.98
CA VAL A 59 -0.54 8.52 1.57
C VAL A 59 -1.56 7.39 1.49
N LEU A 60 -1.17 6.27 0.88
CA LEU A 60 -1.93 5.03 0.94
C LEU A 60 -1.62 4.27 2.24
N HIS A 61 -2.60 4.21 3.12
CA HIS A 61 -2.53 3.53 4.40
C HIS A 61 -3.08 2.11 4.31
N HIS A 62 -2.33 1.14 4.85
CA HIS A 62 -2.84 -0.22 5.05
C HIS A 62 -3.64 -0.28 6.35
N ARG A 63 -4.94 -0.59 6.27
CA ARG A 63 -5.81 -0.81 7.44
C ARG A 63 -5.30 -1.99 8.27
N ARG A 64 -4.98 -3.11 7.65
CA ARG A 64 -4.17 -4.18 8.24
C ARG A 64 -2.72 -4.05 7.76
N PRO A 65 -1.75 -3.77 8.64
CA PRO A 65 -0.35 -3.71 8.26
C PRO A 65 0.18 -5.09 7.83
N ARG A 66 1.17 -5.11 6.95
CA ARG A 66 1.82 -6.35 6.48
C ARG A 66 2.65 -7.07 7.55
N GLY A 67 3.05 -6.37 8.61
CA GLY A 67 4.03 -6.88 9.59
C GLY A 67 5.47 -6.82 9.06
N ALA A 68 6.43 -7.06 9.96
CA ALA A 68 7.84 -7.14 9.58
C ALA A 68 8.09 -8.41 8.74
N GLY A 69 8.81 -8.27 7.62
CA GLY A 69 9.07 -9.38 6.69
C GLY A 69 8.00 -9.58 5.60
N GLY A 70 6.94 -8.76 5.59
CA GLY A 70 5.85 -8.86 4.63
C GLY A 70 4.78 -9.88 5.03
N THR A 71 3.84 -10.15 4.12
CA THR A 71 2.73 -11.06 4.36
C THR A 71 2.45 -11.92 3.13
N SER A 72 2.11 -13.18 3.34
CA SER A 72 1.63 -14.10 2.29
C SER A 72 0.12 -13.95 2.03
N LEU A 73 -0.59 -13.18 2.86
CA LEU A 73 -2.03 -13.02 2.76
C LEU A 73 -2.37 -12.05 1.63
N ALA A 74 -2.86 -12.60 0.51
CA ALA A 74 -3.12 -11.86 -0.72
C ALA A 74 -4.04 -10.64 -0.51
N TRP A 75 -5.04 -10.75 0.36
CA TRP A 75 -6.01 -9.68 0.62
C TRP A 75 -5.40 -8.42 1.26
N VAL A 76 -4.23 -8.54 1.91
CA VAL A 76 -3.60 -7.37 2.57
C VAL A 76 -3.18 -6.30 1.56
N ASN A 77 -2.91 -6.71 0.33
CA ASN A 77 -2.52 -5.80 -0.75
C ASN A 77 -3.71 -5.40 -1.64
N GLN A 78 -4.96 -5.66 -1.23
CA GLN A 78 -6.16 -5.33 -2.01
C GLN A 78 -6.76 -3.97 -1.59
N ALA A 79 -7.58 -3.39 -2.47
CA ALA A 79 -8.10 -2.04 -2.33
C ALA A 79 -9.00 -1.83 -1.09
N ALA A 80 -9.70 -2.87 -0.60
CA ALA A 80 -10.48 -2.75 0.62
C ALA A 80 -9.61 -2.55 1.88
N ASN A 81 -8.36 -3.04 1.83
CA ASN A 81 -7.39 -2.87 2.91
C ASN A 81 -6.63 -1.52 2.82
N ALA A 82 -6.79 -0.77 1.74
CA ALA A 82 -6.16 0.52 1.55
C ALA A 82 -7.10 1.67 1.93
N MET A 83 -6.55 2.75 2.47
CA MET A 83 -7.21 4.05 2.56
C MET A 83 -6.29 5.14 2.02
N HIS A 84 -6.84 6.09 1.25
CA HIS A 84 -6.09 7.25 0.78
C HIS A 84 -6.25 8.42 1.76
N LEU A 85 -5.17 8.79 2.44
CA LEU A 85 -5.21 9.74 3.56
C LEU A 85 -4.29 10.93 3.32
N SER A 86 -4.65 12.08 3.90
CA SER A 86 -3.68 13.15 4.12
C SER A 86 -2.62 12.68 5.12
N ASN A 87 -1.43 13.30 5.11
CA ASN A 87 -0.36 12.92 6.02
C ASN A 87 -0.77 13.05 7.51
N GLU A 88 -1.51 14.10 7.87
CA GLU A 88 -2.01 14.26 9.25
C GLU A 88 -2.97 13.12 9.63
N CYS A 89 -3.92 12.78 8.76
CA CYS A 89 -4.85 11.69 9.00
C CYS A 89 -4.14 10.33 9.07
N HIS A 90 -3.09 10.13 8.28
CA HIS A 90 -2.23 8.95 8.38
C HIS A 90 -1.61 8.83 9.78
N LEU A 91 -1.00 9.90 10.29
CA LEU A 91 -0.43 9.93 11.64
C LEU A 91 -1.50 9.70 12.73
N ARG A 92 -2.70 10.27 12.54
CA ARG A 92 -3.85 10.07 13.44
C ARG A 92 -4.26 8.60 13.52
N VAL A 93 -4.40 7.93 12.37
CA VAL A 93 -4.78 6.51 12.31
C VAL A 93 -3.72 5.63 12.96
N GLU A 94 -2.44 5.97 12.81
CA GLU A 94 -1.33 5.26 13.44
C GLU A 94 -1.24 5.49 14.96
N GLY A 95 -1.96 6.48 15.51
CA GLY A 95 -1.91 6.84 16.93
C GLY A 95 -0.72 7.74 17.30
N ARG A 96 -0.24 8.56 16.35
CA ARG A 96 0.95 9.41 16.50
C ARG A 96 0.64 10.88 16.78
N LEU A 97 -0.63 11.28 16.78
CA LEU A 97 -1.07 12.63 17.14
C LEU A 97 -1.57 12.69 18.59
N PRO A 98 -1.58 13.87 19.23
CA PRO A 98 -2.32 14.11 20.46
C PRO A 98 -3.78 13.67 20.30
N ASP A 99 -4.37 13.08 21.35
CA ASP A 99 -5.75 12.59 21.37
C ASP A 99 -6.09 11.49 20.34
N SER A 100 -5.08 10.88 19.73
CA SER A 100 -5.24 9.72 18.85
C SER A 100 -4.78 8.43 19.52
N SER A 101 -5.46 7.31 19.22
CA SER A 101 -5.00 5.99 19.67
C SER A 101 -5.35 4.92 18.63
N ARG A 102 -4.49 3.90 18.54
CA ARG A 102 -4.75 2.72 17.70
C ARG A 102 -6.02 1.99 18.12
N HIS A 103 -6.43 2.10 19.38
CA HIS A 103 -7.71 1.56 19.85
C HIS A 103 -8.88 2.26 19.15
N VAL A 104 -8.91 3.60 19.15
CA VAL A 104 -9.93 4.37 18.43
C VAL A 104 -9.91 4.07 16.93
N SER A 105 -8.72 3.96 16.33
CA SER A 105 -8.59 3.58 14.91
C SER A 105 -9.17 2.20 14.60
N LYS A 106 -9.02 1.23 15.50
CA LYS A 106 -9.66 -0.10 15.36
C LYS A 106 -11.17 -0.01 15.49
N VAL A 107 -11.67 0.71 16.49
CA VAL A 107 -13.12 0.93 16.69
C VAL A 107 -13.73 1.58 15.46
N ARG A 108 -13.05 2.57 14.86
CA ARG A 108 -13.49 3.25 13.64
C ARG A 108 -13.23 2.47 12.35
N GLY A 109 -12.64 1.27 12.44
CA GLY A 109 -12.32 0.42 11.30
C GLY A 109 -11.21 0.95 10.38
N TRP A 110 -10.53 2.03 10.79
CA TRP A 110 -9.34 2.56 10.11
C TRP A 110 -8.14 1.62 10.26
N LEU A 111 -8.11 0.83 11.34
CA LEU A 111 -7.17 -0.28 11.52
C LEU A 111 -7.91 -1.61 11.66
N VAL A 112 -7.39 -2.65 11.03
CA VAL A 112 -7.85 -4.02 11.14
C VAL A 112 -6.80 -4.83 11.90
N SER A 113 -7.24 -5.63 12.88
CA SER A 113 -6.36 -6.43 13.72
C SER A 113 -5.56 -7.44 12.90
N GLN A 114 -4.27 -7.61 13.23
CA GLN A 114 -3.46 -8.66 12.62
C GLN A 114 -3.81 -10.07 13.13
N ASN A 115 -4.36 -10.14 14.35
CA ASN A 115 -4.68 -11.39 15.06
C ASN A 115 -6.15 -11.79 14.91
N GLY A 116 -6.93 -11.06 14.11
CA GLY A 116 -8.35 -11.35 13.88
C GLY A 116 -8.57 -12.30 12.71
N THR A 117 -9.78 -12.87 12.62
CA THR A 117 -10.23 -13.72 11.51
C THR A 117 -10.88 -12.92 10.38
N ARG A 118 -11.36 -11.70 10.67
CA ARG A 118 -12.01 -10.82 9.68
C ARG A 118 -10.99 -10.19 8.73
N THR A 119 -11.39 -10.03 7.48
CA THR A 119 -10.60 -9.33 6.47
C THR A 119 -11.07 -7.87 6.33
N ALA A 120 -10.36 -7.05 5.55
CA ALA A 120 -10.72 -5.65 5.37
C ALA A 120 -12.09 -5.43 4.72
N VAL A 121 -12.54 -6.34 3.84
CA VAL A 121 -13.88 -6.27 3.21
C VAL A 121 -15.00 -6.53 4.22
N ASP A 122 -14.71 -7.22 5.31
CA ASP A 122 -15.69 -7.55 6.35
C ASP A 122 -15.80 -6.46 7.43
N VAL A 123 -14.80 -5.58 7.55
CA VAL A 123 -14.72 -4.60 8.63
C VAL A 123 -15.26 -3.26 8.17
N ARG A 124 -16.34 -2.80 8.79
CA ARG A 124 -16.90 -1.46 8.57
C ARG A 124 -15.85 -0.41 8.89
N VAL A 125 -15.83 0.65 8.09
CA VAL A 125 -14.94 1.80 8.26
C VAL A 125 -15.76 3.07 8.37
N LEU A 126 -15.35 3.98 9.25
CA LEU A 126 -15.87 5.34 9.28
C LEU A 126 -15.21 6.14 8.15
N TYR A 127 -15.90 6.20 7.02
CA TYR A 127 -15.47 6.84 5.77
C TYR A 127 -16.16 8.19 5.62
N ARG A 128 -15.40 9.29 5.70
CA ARG A 128 -15.92 10.67 5.56
C ARG A 128 -17.17 10.93 6.43
N GLY A 129 -17.10 10.48 7.68
CA GLY A 129 -18.18 10.63 8.66
C GLY A 129 -19.36 9.64 8.52
N ARG A 130 -19.31 8.70 7.58
CA ARG A 130 -20.36 7.67 7.37
C ARG A 130 -19.78 6.27 7.48
N TRP A 131 -20.52 5.35 8.07
CA TRP A 131 -20.11 3.95 8.11
C TRP A 131 -20.31 3.31 6.74
N ALA A 132 -19.28 2.62 6.26
CA ALA A 132 -19.30 1.92 4.98
C ALA A 132 -18.49 0.61 5.05
N LEU A 133 -18.74 -0.28 4.09
CA LEU A 133 -17.82 -1.36 3.72
C LEU A 133 -17.09 -0.94 2.45
N LEU A 134 -15.77 -1.15 2.45
CA LEU A 134 -14.94 -0.97 1.26
C LEU A 134 -14.76 -2.32 0.59
N THR A 135 -14.83 -2.33 -0.73
CA THR A 135 -14.65 -3.53 -1.54
C THR A 135 -13.37 -3.43 -2.38
N ASP A 136 -12.92 -4.58 -2.88
CA ASP A 136 -11.68 -4.65 -3.65
C ASP A 136 -11.79 -4.07 -5.08
N ASP A 137 -13.02 -3.91 -5.58
CA ASP A 137 -13.34 -3.17 -6.82
C ASP A 137 -13.51 -1.66 -6.59
N GLY A 138 -13.30 -1.18 -5.37
CA GLY A 138 -13.28 0.26 -5.05
C GLY A 138 -14.63 0.86 -4.68
N GLN A 139 -15.68 0.07 -4.52
CA GLN A 139 -16.97 0.58 -4.08
C GLN A 139 -16.94 0.98 -2.60
N VAL A 140 -17.74 2.00 -2.27
CA VAL A 140 -18.00 2.45 -0.90
C VAL A 140 -19.47 2.15 -0.62
N ASN A 141 -19.75 1.04 0.04
CA ASN A 141 -21.11 0.58 0.30
C ASN A 141 -21.58 1.11 1.66
N PRO A 142 -22.47 2.12 1.72
CA PRO A 142 -22.92 2.67 3.00
C PRO A 142 -23.67 1.64 3.81
N VAL A 143 -23.46 1.62 5.13
CA VAL A 143 -24.17 0.73 6.06
C VAL A 143 -24.81 1.53 7.19
N LYS A 144 -25.95 1.06 7.68
CA LYS A 144 -26.62 1.66 8.84
C LYS A 144 -25.93 1.21 10.14
N GLY A 145 -25.83 2.12 11.09
CA GLY A 145 -25.34 1.84 12.46
C GLY A 145 -23.83 2.03 12.66
N GLY A 146 -23.42 1.96 13.94
CA GLY A 146 -22.04 2.13 14.41
C GLY A 146 -21.12 0.93 14.16
N PRO A 147 -19.98 0.85 14.87
CA PRO A 147 -18.97 -0.20 14.62
C PRO A 147 -19.59 -1.61 14.73
N ALA A 148 -19.07 -2.52 13.90
CA ALA A 148 -19.50 -3.92 13.82
C ALA A 148 -18.86 -4.78 14.90
#